data_AF-A0A9D1IG58-F1
#
_entry.id   AF-A0A9D1IG58-F1
#
_cell.length_a   1.000
_cell.length_b   1.000
_cell.length_c   1.000
_cell.angle_alpha   90.00
_cell.angle_beta   90.00
_cell.angle_gamma   90.00
#
_symmetry.space_group_name_H-M   'P 1'
#
loop_
_entity.id
_entity.type
_entity.pdbx_description
1 polymer ?
#
loop_
_entity_poly.entity_id
_entity_poly.type
_entity_poly.pdbx_seq_one_letter_code
_entity_poly.pdbx_strand_id
1 'polypeptide(L)'
;MKFQNVAICDLRSYNTPEAAASVEAVHNAALVILPKSCDEQTRLALAKIKMKNVASTVYADADTELLTFNGNTTLTADHLPDGDSIGVVNGTVTILPLPESKRLSLIVNGAAVCDKRSAGNVNFLAVNGTVKTLDFSNVEFLPDPAVLPAERFTSDTDSCYYGRHVFVPAVPPTARGEVTADLVVAHPSVQKSALTLSADTVLYADIGSDLLFKKDMAEFRLSEGLLDAVSGKLVLMDIAKLYIEKDVTAEMLLQKVCLIADVALLRATKETFDVAQLLAHNVAKIRRR
;
A
#
# COMPACT_ATOMS: atom_id res chain seq x y z
N MET A 1 -24.19 -1.46 -28.87
CA MET A 1 -22.77 -1.45 -28.43
C MET A 1 -22.61 -2.27 -27.16
N LYS A 2 -21.51 -3.03 -27.02
CA LYS A 2 -21.24 -3.84 -25.82
C LYS A 2 -19.84 -3.52 -25.31
N PHE A 3 -19.73 -3.15 -24.04
CA PHE A 3 -18.46 -2.96 -23.35
C PHE A 3 -18.06 -4.25 -22.65
N GLN A 4 -16.82 -4.70 -22.84
CA GLN A 4 -16.31 -5.94 -22.25
C GLN A 4 -14.88 -5.78 -21.76
N ASN A 5 -14.57 -6.30 -20.56
CA ASN A 5 -13.23 -6.38 -19.99
C ASN A 5 -12.54 -5.00 -19.88
N VAL A 6 -13.25 -4.02 -19.31
CA VAL A 6 -12.74 -2.65 -19.12
C VAL A 6 -12.58 -2.35 -17.62
N ALA A 7 -11.52 -1.67 -17.22
CA ALA A 7 -11.36 -1.28 -15.81
C ALA A 7 -12.45 -0.28 -15.40
N ILE A 8 -12.64 0.77 -16.21
CA ILE A 8 -13.65 1.81 -16.02
C ILE A 8 -14.47 1.92 -17.30
N CYS A 9 -15.80 1.91 -17.15
CA CYS A 9 -16.76 2.19 -18.21
C CYS A 9 -17.44 3.52 -17.88
N ASP A 10 -16.97 4.61 -18.47
CA ASP A 10 -17.58 5.93 -18.30
C ASP A 10 -18.69 6.14 -19.34
N LEU A 11 -19.94 6.19 -18.85
CA LEU A 11 -21.13 6.38 -19.67
C LEU A 11 -21.75 7.77 -19.48
N ARG A 12 -21.07 8.72 -18.82
CA ARG A 12 -21.61 10.07 -18.59
C ARG A 12 -21.92 10.83 -19.88
N SER A 13 -21.20 10.55 -20.96
CA SER A 13 -21.46 11.14 -22.28
C SER A 13 -22.71 10.57 -22.97
N TYR A 14 -23.27 9.45 -22.49
CA TYR A 14 -24.47 8.82 -23.03
C TYR A 14 -25.75 9.41 -22.40
N ASN A 15 -25.82 10.75 -22.37
CA ASN A 15 -26.83 11.51 -21.65
C ASN A 15 -28.05 11.92 -22.50
N THR A 16 -28.38 11.12 -23.51
CA THR A 16 -29.64 11.24 -24.28
C THR A 16 -30.27 9.85 -24.46
N PRO A 17 -31.58 9.75 -24.74
CA PRO A 17 -32.26 8.46 -24.87
C PRO A 17 -31.65 7.60 -25.99
N GLU A 18 -31.31 8.20 -27.12
CA GLU A 18 -30.73 7.53 -28.27
C GLU A 18 -29.31 7.02 -27.97
N ALA A 19 -28.49 7.85 -27.32
CA ALA A 19 -27.14 7.47 -26.94
C ALA A 19 -27.19 6.33 -25.92
N ALA A 20 -27.97 6.47 -24.85
CA ALA A 20 -28.13 5.43 -23.84
C ALA A 20 -28.65 4.10 -24.44
N ALA A 21 -29.65 4.15 -25.33
CA ALA A 21 -30.19 2.97 -26.01
C ALA A 21 -29.19 2.29 -26.95
N SER A 22 -28.17 3.03 -27.43
CA SER A 22 -27.09 2.44 -28.23
C SER A 22 -26.20 1.50 -27.41
N VAL A 23 -26.22 1.57 -26.08
CA VAL A 23 -25.48 0.68 -25.18
C VAL A 23 -26.36 -0.51 -24.80
N GLU A 24 -25.99 -1.70 -25.24
CA GLU A 24 -26.76 -2.93 -24.99
C GLU A 24 -26.34 -3.61 -23.69
N ALA A 25 -25.03 -3.63 -23.41
CA ALA A 25 -24.48 -4.37 -22.28
C ALA A 25 -23.12 -3.85 -21.83
N VAL A 26 -22.85 -4.00 -20.53
CA VAL A 26 -21.53 -3.81 -19.91
C VAL A 26 -21.19 -5.09 -19.15
N HIS A 27 -20.13 -5.77 -19.56
CA HIS A 27 -19.66 -7.01 -18.92
C HIS A 27 -18.22 -6.87 -18.42
N ASN A 28 -17.93 -7.43 -17.25
CA ASN A 28 -16.58 -7.46 -16.65
C ASN A 28 -15.98 -6.05 -16.55
N ALA A 29 -16.57 -5.21 -15.69
CA ALA A 29 -16.07 -3.87 -15.41
C ALA A 29 -15.84 -3.67 -13.91
N ALA A 30 -14.73 -3.03 -13.53
CA ALA A 30 -14.52 -2.71 -12.12
C ALA A 30 -15.41 -1.52 -11.70
N LEU A 31 -15.54 -0.51 -12.54
CA LEU A 31 -16.40 0.65 -12.32
C LEU A 31 -17.26 0.96 -13.55
N VAL A 32 -18.53 1.26 -13.33
CA VAL A 32 -19.40 1.93 -14.31
C VAL A 32 -19.79 3.30 -13.77
N ILE A 33 -19.61 4.35 -14.57
CA ILE A 33 -19.98 5.72 -14.21
C ILE A 33 -21.16 6.13 -15.07
N LEU A 34 -22.28 6.45 -14.42
CA LEU A 34 -23.50 6.91 -15.06
C LEU A 34 -23.66 8.43 -14.85
N PRO A 35 -24.37 9.13 -15.76
CA PRO A 35 -24.70 10.53 -15.54
C PRO A 35 -25.63 10.67 -14.33
N LYS A 36 -25.24 11.50 -13.37
CA LYS A 36 -26.06 11.81 -12.18
C LYS A 36 -27.34 12.56 -12.55
N SER A 37 -27.23 13.48 -13.51
CA SER A 37 -28.33 14.32 -13.99
C SER A 37 -28.66 14.00 -15.45
N CYS A 38 -29.85 13.44 -15.67
CA CYS A 38 -30.41 13.09 -16.97
C CYS A 38 -31.94 13.21 -16.93
N ASP A 39 -32.58 13.39 -18.08
CA ASP A 39 -34.04 13.33 -18.18
C ASP A 39 -34.57 11.91 -17.93
N GLU A 40 -35.88 11.80 -17.68
CA GLU A 40 -36.51 10.52 -17.33
C GLU A 40 -36.39 9.46 -18.44
N GLN A 41 -36.48 9.87 -19.71
CA GLN A 41 -36.38 8.93 -20.84
C GLN A 41 -34.96 8.37 -20.95
N THR A 42 -33.95 9.23 -20.80
CA THR A 42 -32.54 8.82 -20.75
C THR A 42 -32.28 7.88 -19.58
N ARG A 43 -32.81 8.19 -18.38
CA ARG A 43 -32.66 7.33 -17.20
C ARG A 43 -33.26 5.94 -17.42
N LEU A 44 -34.45 5.86 -18.02
CA LEU A 44 -35.10 4.60 -18.36
C LEU A 44 -34.33 3.80 -19.43
N ALA A 45 -33.67 4.48 -20.37
CA ALA A 45 -32.81 3.84 -21.36
C ALA A 45 -31.53 3.26 -20.72
N LEU A 46 -30.85 4.04 -19.86
CA LEU A 46 -29.67 3.59 -19.12
C LEU A 46 -29.98 2.39 -18.21
N ALA A 47 -31.15 2.37 -17.57
CA ALA A 47 -31.59 1.26 -16.71
C ALA A 47 -31.80 -0.06 -17.47
N LYS A 48 -31.94 -0.03 -18.80
CA LYS A 48 -32.09 -1.24 -19.65
C LYS A 48 -30.76 -1.86 -20.05
N ILE A 49 -29.63 -1.19 -19.80
CA ILE A 49 -28.30 -1.71 -20.11
C ILE A 49 -28.06 -2.99 -19.30
N LYS A 50 -27.74 -4.09 -19.97
CA LYS A 50 -27.47 -5.36 -19.30
C LYS A 50 -26.10 -5.31 -18.62
N MET A 51 -26.07 -5.28 -17.29
CA MET A 51 -24.84 -5.28 -16.50
C MET A 51 -24.53 -6.70 -15.98
N LYS A 52 -23.29 -7.18 -16.20
CA LYS A 52 -22.82 -8.47 -15.69
C LYS A 52 -21.38 -8.36 -15.20
N ASN A 53 -21.06 -8.93 -14.03
CA ASN A 53 -19.72 -8.85 -13.43
C ASN A 53 -19.21 -7.41 -13.34
N VAL A 54 -20.06 -6.50 -12.86
CA VAL A 54 -19.71 -5.11 -12.57
C VAL A 54 -19.47 -4.98 -11.07
N ALA A 55 -18.28 -4.53 -10.65
CA ALA A 55 -17.95 -4.48 -9.23
C ALA A 55 -18.60 -3.27 -8.53
N SER A 56 -18.65 -2.11 -9.18
CA SER A 56 -19.33 -0.92 -8.64
C SER A 56 -19.92 -0.05 -9.73
N THR A 57 -21.01 0.65 -9.40
CA THR A 57 -21.68 1.63 -10.27
C THR A 57 -21.85 2.92 -9.49
N VAL A 58 -21.46 4.05 -10.08
CA VAL A 58 -21.59 5.38 -9.48
C VAL A 58 -22.26 6.37 -10.41
N TYR A 59 -22.87 7.38 -9.83
CA TYR A 59 -23.51 8.47 -10.55
C TYR A 59 -22.70 9.74 -10.31
N ALA A 60 -22.16 10.32 -11.39
CA ALA A 60 -21.33 11.51 -11.30
C ALA A 60 -21.76 12.58 -12.29
N ASP A 61 -21.43 13.83 -11.96
CA ASP A 61 -21.65 14.96 -12.85
C ASP A 61 -20.64 14.93 -14.00
N ALA A 62 -20.94 15.64 -15.09
CA ALA A 62 -20.13 15.59 -16.32
C ALA A 62 -18.70 16.14 -16.12
N ASP A 63 -18.54 17.03 -15.15
CA ASP A 63 -17.30 17.69 -14.75
C ASP A 63 -16.55 16.97 -13.60
N THR A 64 -17.12 15.92 -13.00
CA THR A 64 -16.43 15.11 -11.99
C THR A 64 -15.13 14.55 -12.58
N GLU A 65 -13.98 14.88 -11.99
CA GLU A 65 -12.70 14.38 -12.48
C GLU A 65 -12.47 12.92 -12.10
N LEU A 66 -11.85 12.18 -13.04
CA LEU A 66 -11.37 10.83 -12.81
C LEU A 66 -9.87 10.87 -12.59
N LEU A 67 -9.46 10.52 -11.38
CA LEU A 67 -8.07 10.54 -10.95
C LEU A 67 -7.55 9.10 -10.86
N THR A 68 -6.29 8.89 -11.19
CA THR A 68 -5.62 7.58 -11.04
C THR A 68 -4.35 7.75 -10.25
N PHE A 69 -4.22 6.97 -9.18
CA PHE A 69 -3.05 6.95 -8.29
C PHE A 69 -2.42 5.57 -8.36
N ASN A 70 -1.21 5.48 -8.90
CA ASN A 70 -0.49 4.23 -9.04
C ASN A 70 0.73 4.21 -8.11
N GLY A 71 1.04 3.04 -7.56
CA GLY A 71 2.13 2.88 -6.61
C GLY A 71 1.79 3.51 -5.26
N ASN A 72 2.79 4.11 -4.63
CA ASN A 72 2.65 4.70 -3.29
C ASN A 72 2.46 6.21 -3.41
N THR A 73 1.31 6.71 -2.93
CA THR A 73 0.95 8.13 -3.07
C THR A 73 0.48 8.71 -1.73
N THR A 74 0.99 9.88 -1.37
CA THR A 74 0.40 10.70 -0.30
C THR A 74 -0.47 11.77 -0.94
N LEU A 75 -1.78 11.70 -0.69
CA LEU A 75 -2.74 12.67 -1.17
C LEU A 75 -2.93 13.79 -0.16
N THR A 76 -2.78 15.00 -0.67
CA THR A 76 -3.12 16.25 0.00
C THR A 76 -4.22 16.95 -0.76
N ALA A 77 -4.77 18.03 -0.21
CA ALA A 77 -5.77 18.84 -0.90
C ALA A 77 -5.28 19.31 -2.29
N ASP A 78 -4.00 19.57 -2.49
CA ASP A 78 -3.44 20.08 -3.75
C ASP A 78 -3.52 19.08 -4.91
N HIS A 79 -3.69 17.79 -4.60
CA HIS A 79 -3.79 16.73 -5.59
C HIS A 79 -5.21 16.54 -6.15
N LEU A 80 -6.19 17.25 -5.59
CA LEU A 80 -7.61 17.08 -5.90
C LEU A 80 -8.18 18.40 -6.44
N PRO A 81 -9.10 18.37 -7.42
CA PRO A 81 -9.87 19.57 -7.76
C PRO A 81 -10.86 19.91 -6.63
N ASP A 82 -11.44 21.11 -6.69
CA ASP A 82 -12.59 21.43 -5.86
C ASP A 82 -13.84 20.68 -6.37
N GLY A 83 -14.70 20.25 -5.44
CA GLY A 83 -15.91 19.49 -5.74
C GLY A 83 -15.75 17.97 -5.57
N ASP A 84 -16.61 17.22 -6.28
CA ASP A 84 -16.61 15.76 -6.28
C ASP A 84 -15.55 15.22 -7.26
N SER A 85 -14.78 14.23 -6.83
CA SER A 85 -13.80 13.49 -7.65
C SER A 85 -13.95 11.99 -7.45
N ILE A 86 -13.62 11.21 -8.48
CA ILE A 86 -13.53 9.76 -8.37
C ILE A 86 -12.08 9.35 -8.61
N GLY A 87 -11.45 8.75 -7.60
CA GLY A 87 -10.08 8.25 -7.68
C GLY A 87 -10.01 6.73 -7.78
N VAL A 88 -9.14 6.22 -8.65
CA VAL A 88 -8.76 4.81 -8.70
C VAL A 88 -7.33 4.66 -8.20
N VAL A 89 -7.16 3.88 -7.14
CA VAL A 89 -5.86 3.61 -6.50
C VAL A 89 -5.42 2.20 -6.87
N ASN A 90 -4.23 2.07 -7.45
CA ASN A 90 -3.55 0.79 -7.67
C ASN A 90 -2.22 0.81 -6.91
N GLY A 91 -2.25 0.38 -5.65
CA GLY A 91 -1.12 0.49 -4.72
C GLY A 91 -1.57 1.01 -3.36
N THR A 92 -0.71 1.77 -2.69
CA THR A 92 -0.96 2.31 -1.35
C THR A 92 -1.21 3.81 -1.42
N VAL A 93 -2.27 4.29 -0.77
CA VAL A 93 -2.57 5.72 -0.66
C VAL A 93 -2.67 6.15 0.81
N THR A 94 -1.99 7.25 1.16
CA THR A 94 -2.16 7.94 2.43
C THR A 94 -2.89 9.25 2.17
N ILE A 95 -4.08 9.43 2.74
CA ILE A 95 -4.97 10.57 2.49
C ILE A 95 -4.93 11.46 3.72
N LEU A 96 -4.21 12.57 3.60
CA LEU A 96 -4.14 13.60 4.64
C LEU A 96 -5.50 14.31 4.79
N PRO A 97 -5.70 15.11 5.87
CA PRO A 97 -6.94 15.85 6.07
C PRO A 97 -7.34 16.65 4.81
N LEU A 98 -8.54 16.38 4.31
CA LEU A 98 -9.11 17.09 3.16
C LEU A 98 -10.10 18.16 3.64
N PRO A 99 -10.08 19.37 3.07
CA PRO A 99 -11.08 20.39 3.36
C PRO A 99 -12.46 19.98 2.82
N GLU A 100 -13.53 20.54 3.39
CA GLU A 100 -14.92 20.23 2.99
C GLU A 100 -15.24 20.52 1.52
N SER A 101 -14.48 21.42 0.89
CA SER A 101 -14.64 21.73 -0.54
C SER A 101 -14.20 20.59 -1.47
N LYS A 102 -13.50 19.56 -0.95
CA LYS A 102 -12.95 18.47 -1.75
C LYS A 102 -13.50 17.13 -1.28
N ARG A 103 -14.27 16.47 -2.15
CA ARG A 103 -14.89 15.17 -1.89
C ARG A 103 -14.32 14.13 -2.83
N LEU A 104 -13.86 13.03 -2.27
CA LEU A 104 -13.15 11.99 -3.01
C LEU A 104 -13.84 10.64 -2.82
N SER A 105 -14.38 10.10 -3.90
CA SER A 105 -14.86 8.72 -3.94
C SER A 105 -13.77 7.80 -4.50
N LEU A 106 -13.39 6.76 -3.77
CA LEU A 106 -12.24 5.91 -4.07
C LEU A 106 -12.60 4.49 -4.42
N ILE A 107 -11.89 3.97 -5.42
CA ILE A 107 -11.75 2.53 -5.68
C ILE A 107 -10.32 2.16 -5.37
N VAL A 108 -10.11 1.25 -4.42
CA VAL A 108 -8.79 0.92 -3.89
C VAL A 108 -8.44 -0.51 -4.25
N ASN A 109 -7.46 -0.70 -5.13
CA ASN A 109 -6.77 -1.96 -5.38
C ASN A 109 -5.41 -1.94 -4.66
N GLY A 110 -5.42 -2.28 -3.37
CA GLY A 110 -4.27 -2.16 -2.47
C GLY A 110 -4.68 -1.59 -1.12
N ALA A 111 -3.90 -0.68 -0.57
CA ALA A 111 -4.13 -0.15 0.79
C ALA A 111 -4.50 1.33 0.75
N ALA A 112 -5.39 1.76 1.64
CA ALA A 112 -5.65 3.17 1.89
C ALA A 112 -5.58 3.47 3.39
N VAL A 113 -4.94 4.57 3.74
CA VAL A 113 -4.95 5.11 5.10
C VAL A 113 -5.50 6.52 5.04
N CYS A 114 -6.55 6.82 5.79
CA CYS A 114 -7.14 8.14 5.83
C CYS A 114 -7.22 8.71 7.24
N ASP A 115 -7.11 10.03 7.32
CA ASP A 115 -7.40 10.73 8.57
C ASP A 115 -8.89 10.60 8.92
N LYS A 116 -9.22 10.35 10.19
CA LYS A 116 -10.60 10.29 10.67
C LYS A 116 -11.39 11.59 10.43
N ARG A 117 -10.71 12.74 10.38
CA ARG A 117 -11.30 14.05 10.05
C ARG A 117 -11.74 14.13 8.58
N SER A 118 -11.14 13.31 7.71
CA SER A 118 -11.55 13.19 6.30
C SER A 118 -12.69 12.20 6.07
N ALA A 119 -13.20 11.52 7.11
CA ALA A 119 -14.22 10.48 6.95
C ALA A 119 -15.53 10.98 6.30
N GLY A 120 -15.85 12.27 6.45
CA GLY A 120 -17.00 12.91 5.76
C GLY A 120 -16.73 13.29 4.29
N ASN A 121 -15.46 13.40 3.90
CA ASN A 121 -15.02 13.86 2.59
C ASN A 121 -14.49 12.72 1.70
N VAL A 122 -14.17 11.56 2.29
CA VAL A 122 -13.66 10.39 1.57
C VAL A 122 -14.68 9.26 1.64
N ASN A 123 -15.12 8.78 0.48
CA ASN A 123 -16.06 7.68 0.34
C ASN A 123 -15.38 6.50 -0.36
N PHE A 124 -15.38 5.30 0.23
CA PHE A 124 -14.79 4.12 -0.40
C PHE A 124 -15.87 3.33 -1.16
N LEU A 125 -15.83 3.40 -2.50
CA LEU A 125 -16.81 2.77 -3.39
C LEU A 125 -16.57 1.27 -3.57
N ALA A 126 -15.30 0.87 -3.61
CA ALA A 126 -14.88 -0.52 -3.72
C ALA A 126 -13.45 -0.65 -3.18
N VAL A 127 -13.19 -1.68 -2.38
CA VAL A 127 -11.88 -1.95 -1.79
C VAL A 127 -11.52 -3.40 -2.04
N ASN A 128 -10.43 -3.60 -2.76
CA ASN A 128 -9.72 -4.85 -2.91
C ASN A 128 -8.35 -4.72 -2.21
N GLY A 129 -8.36 -4.89 -0.89
CA GLY A 129 -7.22 -4.75 0.01
C GLY A 129 -7.64 -4.18 1.36
N THR A 130 -6.91 -3.22 1.92
CA THR A 130 -7.12 -2.73 3.30
C THR A 130 -7.43 -1.24 3.35
N VAL A 131 -8.27 -0.83 4.31
CA VAL A 131 -8.48 0.57 4.66
C VAL A 131 -8.26 0.75 6.16
N LYS A 132 -7.41 1.70 6.55
CA LYS A 132 -7.20 2.10 7.94
C LYS A 132 -7.60 3.56 8.13
N THR A 133 -8.40 3.84 9.15
CA THR A 133 -8.73 5.21 9.55
C THR A 133 -7.98 5.53 10.83
N LEU A 134 -7.16 6.58 10.81
CA LEU A 134 -6.31 6.97 11.94
C LEU A 134 -6.55 8.44 12.30
N ASP A 135 -6.21 8.82 13.54
CA ASP A 135 -6.17 10.23 13.93
C ASP A 135 -4.79 10.81 13.64
N PHE A 136 -4.61 11.60 12.58
CA PHE A 136 -3.29 12.17 12.29
C PHE A 136 -2.97 13.44 13.09
N SER A 137 -3.78 13.86 14.06
CA SER A 137 -3.50 15.06 14.85
C SER A 137 -2.17 14.98 15.61
N ASN A 138 -1.78 13.77 16.05
CA ASN A 138 -0.56 13.50 16.82
C ASN A 138 0.32 12.40 16.18
N VAL A 139 0.17 12.15 14.87
CA VAL A 139 0.94 11.10 14.17
C VAL A 139 2.12 11.72 13.45
N GLU A 140 3.31 11.20 13.72
CA GLU A 140 4.52 11.45 12.92
C GLU A 140 4.56 10.48 11.74
N PHE A 141 4.54 11.03 10.52
CA PHE A 141 4.71 10.28 9.28
C PHE A 141 6.18 10.01 9.03
N LEU A 142 6.52 8.74 8.91
CA LEU A 142 7.88 8.28 8.75
C LEU A 142 8.25 8.10 7.28
N PRO A 143 9.53 8.28 6.91
CA PRO A 143 10.02 7.89 5.59
C PRO A 143 9.92 6.38 5.39
N ASP A 144 9.99 5.93 4.12
CA ASP A 144 10.00 4.51 3.78
C ASP A 144 11.36 4.09 3.20
N PRO A 145 12.08 3.14 3.84
CA PRO A 145 11.85 2.59 5.18
C PRO A 145 12.30 3.56 6.30
N ALA A 146 11.81 3.34 7.52
CA ALA A 146 12.23 4.09 8.70
C ALA A 146 12.77 3.20 9.81
N VAL A 147 13.87 3.63 10.44
CA VAL A 147 14.34 3.09 11.71
C VAL A 147 13.95 4.07 12.80
N LEU A 148 13.11 3.64 13.74
CA LEU A 148 12.70 4.44 14.89
C LEU A 148 13.68 4.21 16.04
N PRO A 149 14.58 5.16 16.36
CA PRO A 149 15.56 4.94 17.41
C PRO A 149 14.88 4.86 18.78
N ALA A 150 15.47 4.12 19.74
CA ALA A 150 14.80 3.78 21.00
C ALA A 150 14.41 5.01 21.84
N GLU A 151 15.14 6.12 21.69
CA GLU A 151 14.93 7.39 22.38
C GLU A 151 13.61 8.06 22.00
N ARG A 152 13.00 7.65 20.87
CA ARG A 152 11.68 8.10 20.43
C ARG A 152 10.53 7.51 21.25
N PHE A 153 10.81 6.51 22.09
CA PHE A 153 9.85 5.84 22.94
C PHE A 153 10.12 6.13 24.41
N THR A 154 9.75 7.33 24.86
CA THR A 154 9.89 7.74 26.26
C THR A 154 8.69 7.28 27.09
N SER A 155 8.81 7.29 28.42
CA SER A 155 7.72 6.90 29.33
C SER A 155 6.59 7.93 29.42
N ASP A 156 6.83 9.15 28.95
CA ASP A 156 6.04 10.33 29.32
C ASP A 156 5.16 10.86 28.16
N THR A 157 5.31 10.28 26.96
CA THR A 157 4.61 10.72 25.76
C THR A 157 4.03 9.52 24.99
N ASP A 158 2.74 9.56 24.70
CA ASP A 158 2.10 8.63 23.75
C ASP A 158 2.43 9.09 22.32
N SER A 159 3.66 8.82 21.89
CA SER A 159 4.08 9.11 20.52
C SER A 159 3.40 8.13 19.56
N CYS A 160 2.75 8.64 18.53
CA CYS A 160 2.12 7.83 17.48
C CYS A 160 2.90 7.99 16.19
N TYR A 161 3.30 6.87 15.59
CA TYR A 161 4.07 6.85 14.34
C TYR A 161 3.30 6.10 13.26
N TYR A 162 3.38 6.59 12.03
CA TYR A 162 2.88 5.89 10.86
C TYR A 162 3.95 5.80 9.78
N GLY A 163 4.20 4.60 9.27
CA GLY A 163 5.15 4.37 8.17
C GLY A 163 4.83 3.08 7.42
N ARG A 164 5.47 2.82 6.28
CA ARG A 164 5.23 1.59 5.52
C ARG A 164 6.06 0.43 6.06
N HIS A 165 7.38 0.58 6.05
CA HIS A 165 8.31 -0.35 6.65
C HIS A 165 9.01 0.30 7.85
N VAL A 166 8.67 -0.15 9.06
CA VAL A 166 9.19 0.43 10.30
C VAL A 166 10.04 -0.58 11.05
N PHE A 167 11.26 -0.19 11.37
CA PHE A 167 12.24 -0.97 12.12
C PHE A 167 12.35 -0.40 13.53
N VAL A 168 12.07 -1.23 14.54
CA VAL A 168 12.08 -0.83 15.95
C VAL A 168 13.20 -1.59 16.67
N PRO A 169 14.28 -0.93 17.11
CA PRO A 169 15.41 -1.53 17.79
C PRO A 169 15.04 -1.96 19.21
N ALA A 170 16.04 -2.44 19.94
CA ALA A 170 15.86 -2.79 21.33
C ALA A 170 15.39 -1.58 22.13
N VAL A 171 14.21 -1.69 22.73
CA VAL A 171 13.63 -0.67 23.62
C VAL A 171 13.62 -1.15 25.08
N PRO A 172 13.65 -0.22 26.06
CA PRO A 172 13.46 -0.57 27.47
C PRO A 172 12.01 -1.02 27.74
N PRO A 173 11.75 -1.81 28.82
CA PRO A 173 10.39 -2.22 29.18
C PRO A 173 9.43 -1.06 29.47
N THR A 174 9.95 0.12 29.82
CA THR A 174 9.18 1.34 30.09
C THR A 174 8.80 2.11 28.82
N ALA A 175 9.28 1.69 27.64
CA ALA A 175 8.96 2.33 26.38
C ALA A 175 7.45 2.30 26.11
N ARG A 176 6.91 3.46 25.68
CA ARG A 176 5.50 3.69 25.36
C ARG A 176 5.37 4.41 24.02
N GLY A 177 4.22 4.24 23.39
CA GLY A 177 3.91 4.74 22.06
C GLY A 177 3.20 3.72 21.19
N GLU A 178 2.77 4.18 20.02
CA GLU A 178 2.06 3.39 19.03
C GLU A 178 2.80 3.48 17.69
N VAL A 179 3.01 2.34 17.05
CA VAL A 179 3.57 2.26 15.70
C VAL A 179 2.53 1.57 14.82
N THR A 180 2.02 2.31 13.84
CA THR A 180 1.16 1.74 12.80
C THR A 180 1.95 1.62 11.49
N ALA A 181 1.95 0.44 10.88
CA ALA A 181 2.65 0.24 9.60
C ALA A 181 2.04 -0.84 8.71
N ASP A 182 2.62 -1.04 7.53
CA ASP A 182 2.33 -2.22 6.70
C ASP A 182 3.18 -3.40 7.22
N LEU A 183 4.48 -3.17 7.40
CA LEU A 183 5.42 -4.12 8.01
C LEU A 183 6.16 -3.45 9.17
N VAL A 184 6.15 -4.11 10.34
CA VAL A 184 7.05 -3.78 11.45
C VAL A 184 8.07 -4.89 11.64
N VAL A 185 9.35 -4.55 11.67
CA VAL A 185 10.42 -5.42 12.13
C VAL A 185 10.90 -4.91 13.49
N ALA A 186 10.54 -5.62 14.55
CA ALA A 186 10.80 -5.20 15.92
C ALA A 186 11.82 -6.12 16.60
N HIS A 187 12.69 -5.52 17.41
CA HIS A 187 13.54 -6.30 18.31
C HIS A 187 12.67 -7.09 19.32
N PRO A 188 13.02 -8.33 19.70
CA PRO A 188 12.22 -9.13 20.64
C PRO A 188 11.94 -8.46 22.00
N SER A 189 12.76 -7.50 22.44
CA SER A 189 12.50 -6.74 23.67
C SER A 189 11.23 -5.90 23.62
N VAL A 190 10.76 -5.53 22.43
CA VAL A 190 9.50 -4.78 22.26
C VAL A 190 8.31 -5.56 22.82
N GLN A 191 8.33 -6.89 22.78
CA GLN A 191 7.29 -7.74 23.38
C GLN A 191 7.15 -7.58 24.90
N LYS A 192 8.19 -7.06 25.56
CA LYS A 192 8.21 -6.81 27.01
C LYS A 192 7.99 -5.34 27.36
N SER A 193 7.70 -4.51 26.35
CA SER A 193 7.45 -3.08 26.52
C SER A 193 5.95 -2.77 26.51
N ALA A 194 5.60 -1.50 26.72
CA ALA A 194 4.23 -1.01 26.58
C ALA A 194 3.97 -0.39 25.18
N LEU A 195 4.82 -0.68 24.18
CA LEU A 195 4.58 -0.28 22.81
C LEU A 195 3.43 -1.06 22.18
N THR A 196 2.56 -0.34 21.50
CA THR A 196 1.49 -0.92 20.68
C THR A 196 1.95 -0.95 19.23
N LEU A 197 2.00 -2.15 18.63
CA LEU A 197 2.33 -2.33 17.22
C LEU A 197 1.06 -2.72 16.45
N SER A 198 0.69 -1.93 15.46
CA SER A 198 -0.47 -2.16 14.59
C SER A 198 -0.01 -2.28 13.14
N ALA A 199 0.22 -3.50 12.66
CA ALA A 199 0.68 -3.71 11.30
C ALA A 199 0.08 -4.95 10.65
N ASP A 200 0.12 -5.01 9.32
CA ASP A 200 -0.34 -6.17 8.57
C ASP A 200 0.58 -7.37 8.83
N THR A 201 1.88 -7.09 9.06
CA THR A 201 2.85 -8.08 9.55
C THR A 201 3.76 -7.45 10.59
N VAL A 202 3.97 -8.19 11.70
CA VAL A 202 4.98 -7.87 12.72
C VAL A 202 5.98 -9.02 12.79
N LEU A 203 7.24 -8.75 12.47
CA LEU A 203 8.35 -9.69 12.57
C LEU A 203 9.20 -9.35 13.78
N TYR A 204 9.51 -10.35 14.59
CA TYR A 204 10.44 -10.20 15.70
C TYR A 204 11.80 -10.74 15.30
N ALA A 205 12.77 -9.83 15.14
CA ALA A 205 14.13 -10.17 14.72
C ALA A 205 15.13 -9.29 15.46
N ASP A 206 16.31 -9.85 15.75
CA ASP A 206 17.43 -9.02 16.18
C ASP A 206 17.87 -8.13 15.01
N ILE A 207 17.62 -6.83 15.12
CA ILE A 207 17.96 -5.86 14.08
C ILE A 207 19.36 -5.27 14.23
N GLY A 208 20.11 -5.66 15.27
CA GLY A 208 21.44 -5.11 15.55
C GLY A 208 21.43 -3.61 15.87
N SER A 209 22.62 -3.01 15.98
CA SER A 209 22.80 -1.56 16.15
C SER A 209 22.75 -0.80 14.82
N ASP A 210 23.16 -1.46 13.72
CA ASP A 210 23.29 -0.85 12.40
C ASP A 210 22.50 -1.63 11.36
N LEU A 211 21.61 -0.93 10.64
CA LEU A 211 20.86 -1.45 9.50
C LEU A 211 21.33 -0.75 8.21
N LEU A 212 21.65 -1.56 7.20
CA LEU A 212 21.99 -1.09 5.87
C LEU A 212 20.92 -1.50 4.88
N PHE A 213 20.37 -0.51 4.18
CA PHE A 213 19.31 -0.71 3.19
C PHE A 213 19.90 -0.80 1.78
N LYS A 214 19.50 -1.83 1.03
CA LYS A 214 19.66 -1.89 -0.43
C LYS A 214 18.27 -1.94 -1.05
N LYS A 215 17.90 -0.84 -1.71
CA LYS A 215 16.55 -0.65 -2.25
C LYS A 215 16.50 0.00 -3.63
N ASP A 216 15.35 -0.11 -4.27
CA ASP A 216 15.03 0.50 -5.58
C ASP A 216 15.98 0.03 -6.71
N MET A 217 16.20 -1.28 -6.81
CA MET A 217 17.17 -1.85 -7.76
C MET A 217 16.52 -2.79 -8.77
N ALA A 218 16.89 -2.65 -10.05
CA ALA A 218 16.46 -3.59 -11.08
C ALA A 218 17.07 -4.99 -10.88
N GLU A 219 18.31 -5.05 -10.40
CA GLU A 219 19.01 -6.29 -10.09
C GLU A 219 20.00 -6.06 -8.94
N PHE A 220 20.10 -7.03 -8.03
CA PHE A 220 21.09 -7.05 -6.96
C PHE A 220 21.65 -8.45 -6.76
N ARG A 221 22.96 -8.54 -6.49
CA ARG A 221 23.68 -9.78 -6.24
C ARG A 221 24.30 -9.73 -4.85
N LEU A 222 23.95 -10.71 -4.02
CA LEU A 222 24.44 -10.87 -2.68
C LEU A 222 25.56 -11.91 -2.70
N SER A 223 26.80 -11.46 -2.49
CA SER A 223 28.01 -12.29 -2.43
C SER A 223 28.59 -12.34 -1.02
N GLU A 224 29.47 -13.31 -0.78
CA GLU A 224 30.18 -13.48 0.48
C GLU A 224 30.95 -12.21 0.86
N GLY A 225 31.78 -11.70 -0.07
CA GLY A 225 32.59 -10.50 0.18
C GLY A 225 31.78 -9.24 0.49
N LEU A 226 30.52 -9.14 0.01
CA LEU A 226 29.64 -8.03 0.39
C LEU A 226 29.13 -8.22 1.81
N LEU A 227 28.71 -9.43 2.19
CA LEU A 227 28.24 -9.75 3.53
C LEU A 227 29.33 -9.55 4.59
N ASP A 228 30.57 -9.88 4.27
CA ASP A 228 31.73 -9.67 5.14
C ASP A 228 32.07 -8.20 5.33
N ALA A 229 31.90 -7.39 4.28
CA ALA A 229 32.15 -5.96 4.33
C ALA A 229 31.07 -5.18 5.11
N VAL A 230 29.90 -5.79 5.35
CA VAL A 230 28.81 -5.14 6.08
C VAL A 230 29.04 -5.31 7.59
N SER A 231 29.17 -4.19 8.30
CA SER A 231 29.32 -4.17 9.77
C SER A 231 28.03 -4.52 10.52
N GLY A 232 26.88 -4.16 9.96
CA GLY A 232 25.56 -4.38 10.55
C GLY A 232 24.75 -5.51 9.88
N LYS A 233 23.42 -5.35 9.88
CA LYS A 233 22.51 -6.21 9.12
C LYS A 233 21.99 -5.52 7.86
N LEU A 234 21.77 -6.32 6.82
CA LEU A 234 21.19 -5.88 5.57
C LEU A 234 19.68 -6.03 5.56
N VAL A 235 19.04 -5.04 4.96
CA VAL A 235 17.65 -5.08 4.55
C VAL A 235 17.61 -4.89 3.03
N LEU A 236 17.04 -5.86 2.33
CA LEU A 236 16.95 -5.89 0.87
C LEU A 236 15.50 -5.65 0.46
N MET A 237 15.20 -4.56 -0.24
CA MET A 237 13.82 -4.09 -0.48
C MET A 237 13.61 -3.58 -1.90
N ASP A 238 12.41 -3.70 -2.46
CA ASP A 238 12.07 -3.12 -3.77
C ASP A 238 13.08 -3.51 -4.87
N ILE A 239 13.39 -4.81 -4.96
CA ILE A 239 14.39 -5.35 -5.92
C ILE A 239 13.69 -6.22 -6.96
N ALA A 240 13.79 -5.88 -8.24
CA ALA A 240 13.14 -6.69 -9.28
C ALA A 240 13.77 -8.08 -9.42
N LYS A 241 15.11 -8.20 -9.30
CA LYS A 241 15.81 -9.49 -9.29
C LYS A 241 16.90 -9.54 -8.23
N LEU A 242 16.74 -10.40 -7.23
CA LEU A 242 17.73 -10.65 -6.20
C LEU A 242 18.38 -12.02 -6.39
N TYR A 243 19.70 -12.06 -6.45
CA TYR A 243 20.48 -13.29 -6.58
C TYR A 243 21.35 -13.48 -5.34
N ILE A 244 21.16 -14.60 -4.64
CA ILE A 244 22.10 -15.08 -3.63
C ILE A 244 23.15 -15.92 -4.36
N GLU A 245 24.41 -15.48 -4.27
CA GLU A 245 25.52 -16.12 -4.96
C GLU A 245 25.92 -17.46 -4.31
N LYS A 246 26.76 -18.24 -5.01
CA LYS A 246 27.11 -19.62 -4.63
C LYS A 246 28.04 -19.69 -3.42
N ASP A 247 28.77 -18.61 -3.19
CA ASP A 247 29.71 -18.39 -2.10
C ASP A 247 28.99 -18.00 -0.79
N VAL A 248 27.72 -17.60 -0.84
CA VAL A 248 26.95 -17.28 0.37
C VAL A 248 26.42 -18.55 1.03
N THR A 249 26.79 -18.76 2.29
CA THR A 249 26.24 -19.85 3.11
C THR A 249 24.91 -19.46 3.77
N ALA A 250 24.13 -20.47 4.18
CA ALA A 250 22.87 -20.27 4.90
C ALA A 250 23.07 -19.53 6.24
N GLU A 251 24.16 -19.82 6.94
CA GLU A 251 24.51 -19.19 8.22
C GLU A 251 24.86 -17.72 8.03
N MET A 252 25.70 -17.39 7.05
CA MET A 252 26.02 -15.98 6.73
C MET A 252 24.76 -15.20 6.38
N LEU A 253 23.87 -15.78 5.59
CA LEU A 253 22.61 -15.15 5.21
C LEU A 253 21.75 -14.85 6.45
N LEU A 254 21.58 -15.80 7.37
CA LEU A 254 20.80 -15.63 8.58
C LEU A 254 21.42 -14.62 9.56
N GLN A 255 22.75 -14.57 9.65
CA GLN A 255 23.46 -13.65 10.53
C GLN A 255 23.42 -12.21 10.00
N LYS A 256 23.60 -12.03 8.69
CA LYS A 256 23.82 -10.72 8.07
C LYS A 256 22.60 -10.11 7.41
N VAL A 257 21.56 -10.89 7.06
CA VAL A 257 20.35 -10.36 6.43
C VAL A 257 19.19 -10.41 7.42
N CYS A 258 18.59 -9.25 7.66
CA CYS A 258 17.44 -9.10 8.54
C CYS A 258 16.11 -9.32 7.81
N LEU A 259 15.99 -8.82 6.59
CA LEU A 259 14.75 -8.87 5.82
C LEU A 259 15.04 -8.84 4.31
N ILE A 260 14.25 -9.62 3.56
CA ILE A 260 14.13 -9.53 2.10
C ILE A 260 12.66 -9.21 1.80
N ALA A 261 12.34 -7.99 1.38
CA ALA A 261 10.97 -7.56 1.13
C ALA A 261 10.76 -7.01 -0.28
N ASP A 262 9.54 -7.10 -0.81
CA ASP A 262 9.12 -6.50 -2.08
C ASP A 262 10.05 -6.88 -3.27
N VAL A 263 10.30 -8.19 -3.42
CA VAL A 263 11.19 -8.73 -4.49
C VAL A 263 10.39 -9.46 -5.56
N ALA A 264 10.56 -9.10 -6.83
CA ALA A 264 9.81 -9.78 -7.91
C ALA A 264 10.37 -11.18 -8.24
N LEU A 265 11.69 -11.37 -8.18
CA LEU A 265 12.34 -12.66 -8.36
C LEU A 265 13.53 -12.81 -7.42
N LEU A 266 13.45 -13.76 -6.48
CA LEU A 266 14.55 -14.19 -5.63
C LEU A 266 15.13 -15.51 -6.14
N ARG A 267 16.43 -15.54 -6.43
CA ARG A 267 17.16 -16.77 -6.77
C ARG A 267 18.12 -17.13 -5.65
N ALA A 268 17.93 -18.32 -5.08
CA ALA A 268 18.77 -18.87 -4.03
C ALA A 268 19.39 -20.21 -4.46
N THR A 269 20.52 -20.58 -3.85
CA THR A 269 21.10 -21.92 -4.01
C THR A 269 20.29 -22.96 -3.25
N LYS A 270 20.53 -24.25 -3.51
CA LYS A 270 19.90 -25.34 -2.73
C LYS A 270 20.14 -25.17 -1.22
N GLU A 271 21.32 -24.70 -0.83
CA GLU A 271 21.73 -24.55 0.57
C GLU A 271 21.11 -23.33 1.24
N THR A 272 20.92 -22.23 0.51
CA THR A 272 20.36 -20.98 1.06
C THR A 272 18.85 -20.87 0.88
N PHE A 273 18.20 -21.78 0.14
CA PHE A 273 16.80 -21.64 -0.24
C PHE A 273 15.85 -21.50 0.96
N ASP A 274 15.99 -22.36 1.96
CA ASP A 274 15.06 -22.38 3.10
C ASP A 274 15.23 -21.13 3.98
N VAL A 275 16.48 -20.67 4.17
CA VAL A 275 16.76 -19.41 4.89
C VAL A 275 16.26 -18.20 4.09
N ALA A 276 16.44 -18.20 2.77
CA ALA A 276 15.94 -17.15 1.91
C ALA A 276 14.41 -17.07 1.95
N GLN A 277 13.70 -18.20 2.06
CA GLN A 277 12.25 -18.23 2.27
C GLN A 277 11.85 -17.70 3.65
N LEU A 278 12.60 -18.02 4.70
CA LEU A 278 12.34 -17.53 6.06
C LEU A 278 12.44 -16.00 6.15
N LEU A 279 13.41 -15.40 5.45
CA LEU A 279 13.66 -13.96 5.46
C LEU A 279 12.78 -13.18 4.45
N ALA A 280 12.05 -13.89 3.58
CA ALA A 280 11.29 -13.31 2.49
C ALA A 280 9.89 -12.85 2.91
N HIS A 281 9.57 -11.59 2.60
CA HIS A 281 8.24 -11.02 2.75
C HIS A 281 7.80 -10.36 1.43
N ASN A 282 6.56 -10.60 1.00
CA ASN A 282 6.05 -10.09 -0.29
C ASN A 282 6.99 -10.35 -1.50
N VAL A 283 7.50 -11.59 -1.62
CA VAL A 283 8.36 -12.00 -2.75
C VAL A 283 7.55 -12.77 -3.78
N ALA A 284 7.42 -12.22 -4.99
CA ALA A 284 6.51 -12.76 -5.99
C ALA A 284 6.91 -14.15 -6.48
N LYS A 285 8.22 -14.43 -6.63
CA LYS A 285 8.74 -15.74 -7.04
C LYS A 285 10.09 -16.02 -6.36
N ILE A 286 10.18 -17.16 -5.67
CA ILE A 286 11.45 -17.69 -5.15
C ILE A 286 11.81 -18.94 -5.96
N ARG A 287 13.03 -18.98 -6.53
CA ARG A 287 13.51 -20.09 -7.37
C ARG A 287 14.85 -20.61 -6.89
N ARG A 288 15.00 -21.93 -6.90
CA ARG A 288 16.31 -22.59 -6.78
C ARG A 288 17.09 -22.37 -8.08
N ARG A 289 18.36 -22.02 -7.95
CA ARG A 289 19.32 -21.94 -9.06
C ARG A 289 20.11 -23.23 -9.20
#